data_AF-A0A932L737-F1
#
_entry.id   AF-A0A932L737-F1
#
_cell.length_a   1.000
_cell.length_b   1.000
_cell.length_c   1.000
_cell.angle_alpha   90.00
_cell.angle_beta   90.00
_cell.angle_gamma   90.00
#
_symmetry.space_group_name_H-M   'P 1'
#
loop_
_entity.id
_entity.type
_entity.pdbx_description
1 polymer ?
#
loop_
_entity_poly.entity_id
_entity_poly.type
_entity_poly.pdbx_seq_one_letter_code
_entity_poly.pdbx_strand_id
1 'polypeptide(L)'
;MATGLETTLGTPDRQWFIVGRWQEYEGEARANLLRIIGIAAFYIVELVNYHGLRLGFLEMPKVEEVTPAFHQAVTALAVAWTMVGLGILLCLRGHIFPAQLKYISTGCDIVLLTAILTVADGPKSPLVVGYLLLIALSTLRFNLPLVWFATGGSMAGYLFLLGHARWFREATRVPRYHQLMFVLALVLTGVVLGQVIRRVRWMAQDYADRLASEQKEGSDG
;
A
#
# COMPACT_ATOMS: atom_id res chain seq x y z
N MET A 1 -21.62 -30.88 43.83
CA MET A 1 -22.70 -30.22 43.07
C MET A 1 -22.37 -28.72 43.03
N ALA A 2 -21.55 -28.33 42.06
CA ALA A 2 -21.13 -26.94 41.85
C ALA A 2 -20.81 -26.80 40.37
N THR A 3 -21.86 -26.64 39.58
CA THR A 3 -21.82 -26.51 38.13
C THR A 3 -22.54 -25.21 37.81
N GLY A 4 -21.83 -24.19 37.31
CA GLY A 4 -22.49 -23.04 36.68
C GLY A 4 -21.97 -21.64 37.00
N LEU A 5 -20.65 -21.37 36.91
CA LEU A 5 -20.14 -19.99 37.05
C LEU A 5 -19.16 -19.50 35.95
N GLU A 6 -19.05 -20.17 34.79
CA GLU A 6 -18.08 -19.73 33.75
C GLU A 6 -18.65 -19.71 32.31
N THR A 7 -19.81 -19.09 32.06
CA THR A 7 -20.36 -19.07 30.68
C THR A 7 -20.79 -17.72 30.12
N THR A 8 -20.51 -16.58 30.75
CA THR A 8 -21.12 -15.30 30.31
C THR A 8 -20.18 -14.10 30.07
N LEU A 9 -18.86 -14.23 30.24
CA LEU A 9 -17.92 -13.13 29.95
C LEU A 9 -17.20 -13.23 28.58
N GLY A 10 -17.60 -14.16 27.69
CA GLY A 10 -16.78 -14.55 26.53
C GLY A 10 -17.37 -14.34 25.13
N THR A 11 -18.56 -13.75 24.97
CA THR A 11 -19.31 -13.76 23.69
C THR A 11 -19.15 -12.48 22.84
N PRO A 12 -19.30 -11.25 23.37
CA PRO A 12 -19.20 -10.02 22.57
C PRO A 12 -17.78 -9.72 22.09
N ASP A 13 -16.78 -9.79 22.98
CA ASP A 13 -15.37 -9.50 22.65
C ASP A 13 -14.80 -10.49 21.65
N ARG A 14 -15.25 -11.76 21.72
CA ARG A 14 -14.80 -12.82 20.82
C ARG A 14 -15.43 -12.67 19.42
N GLN A 15 -16.71 -12.30 19.35
CA GLN A 15 -17.37 -11.99 18.07
C GLN A 15 -16.74 -10.76 17.41
N TRP A 16 -16.48 -9.70 18.18
CA TRP A 16 -15.78 -8.50 17.67
C TRP A 16 -14.38 -8.84 17.16
N PHE A 17 -13.64 -9.69 17.88
CA PHE A 17 -12.32 -10.15 17.43
C PHE A 17 -12.41 -10.96 16.12
N ILE A 18 -13.42 -11.82 15.96
CA ILE A 18 -13.63 -12.61 14.73
C ILE A 18 -13.98 -11.69 13.55
N VAL A 19 -14.91 -10.74 13.74
CA VAL A 19 -15.30 -9.79 12.67
C VAL A 19 -14.14 -8.86 12.28
N GLY A 20 -13.40 -8.34 13.26
CA GLY A 20 -12.21 -7.52 13.01
C GLY A 20 -11.15 -8.27 12.21
N ARG A 21 -10.91 -9.55 12.53
CA ARG A 21 -9.98 -10.39 11.77
C ARG A 21 -10.46 -10.73 10.36
N TRP A 22 -11.76 -10.87 10.16
CA TRP A 22 -12.33 -11.07 8.82
C TRP A 22 -12.17 -9.82 7.94
N GLN A 23 -12.44 -8.64 8.50
CA GLN A 23 -12.20 -7.36 7.81
C GLN A 23 -10.72 -7.16 7.46
N GLU A 24 -9.80 -7.54 8.34
CA GLU A 24 -8.36 -7.50 8.02
C GLU A 24 -7.98 -8.45 6.87
N TYR A 25 -8.59 -9.64 6.81
CA TYR A 25 -8.37 -10.61 5.74
C TYR A 25 -8.85 -10.10 4.38
N GLU A 26 -10.07 -9.55 4.33
CA GLU A 26 -10.60 -8.92 3.11
C GLU A 26 -9.77 -7.70 2.67
N GLY A 27 -9.32 -6.90 3.64
CA GLY A 27 -8.45 -5.75 3.38
C GLY A 27 -7.13 -6.16 2.73
N GLU A 28 -6.49 -7.22 3.21
CA GLU A 28 -5.25 -7.74 2.61
C GLU A 28 -5.47 -8.37 1.24
N ALA A 29 -6.57 -9.10 1.02
CA ALA A 29 -6.89 -9.67 -0.28
C ALA A 29 -7.07 -8.58 -1.36
N ARG A 30 -7.83 -7.52 -1.04
CA ARG A 30 -8.05 -6.36 -1.93
C ARG A 30 -6.75 -5.61 -2.18
N ALA A 31 -5.94 -5.39 -1.15
CA ALA A 31 -4.64 -4.74 -1.29
C ALA A 31 -3.68 -5.55 -2.16
N ASN A 32 -3.67 -6.89 -2.03
CA ASN A 32 -2.84 -7.74 -2.87
C ASN A 32 -3.31 -7.73 -4.33
N LEU A 33 -4.62 -7.72 -4.57
CA LEU A 33 -5.17 -7.59 -5.93
C LEU A 33 -4.73 -6.27 -6.58
N LEU A 34 -4.90 -5.15 -5.88
CA LEU A 34 -4.47 -3.85 -6.39
C LEU A 34 -2.96 -3.75 -6.57
N ARG A 35 -2.17 -4.43 -5.74
CA ARG A 35 -0.72 -4.56 -5.92
C ARG A 35 -0.40 -5.21 -7.27
N ILE A 36 -1.00 -6.37 -7.56
CA ILE A 36 -0.78 -7.08 -8.83
C ILE A 36 -1.23 -6.23 -10.02
N ILE A 37 -2.40 -5.58 -9.94
CA ILE A 37 -2.89 -4.67 -10.98
C ILE A 37 -1.91 -3.51 -11.20
N GLY A 38 -1.42 -2.90 -10.12
CA GLY A 38 -0.45 -1.81 -10.18
C GLY A 38 0.84 -2.25 -10.87
N ILE A 39 1.43 -3.38 -10.44
CA ILE A 39 2.65 -3.95 -11.04
C ILE A 39 2.42 -4.22 -12.53
N ALA A 40 1.31 -4.86 -12.88
CA ALA A 40 0.99 -5.17 -14.27
C ALA A 40 0.86 -3.89 -15.11
N ALA A 41 0.16 -2.88 -14.61
CA ALA A 41 -0.01 -1.60 -15.30
C ALA A 41 1.34 -0.88 -15.52
N PHE A 42 2.17 -0.76 -14.47
CA PHE A 42 3.49 -0.15 -14.58
C PHE A 42 4.43 -0.94 -15.50
N TYR A 43 4.40 -2.27 -15.44
CA TYR A 43 5.20 -3.11 -16.31
C TYR A 43 4.74 -3.04 -17.77
N ILE A 44 3.43 -2.94 -18.03
CA ILE A 44 2.91 -2.71 -19.38
C ILE A 44 3.42 -1.36 -19.89
N VAL A 45 3.31 -0.28 -19.11
CA VAL A 45 3.83 1.04 -19.52
C VAL A 45 5.33 0.97 -19.86
N GLU A 46 6.13 0.28 -19.05
CA GLU A 46 7.54 0.04 -19.34
C GLU A 46 7.75 -0.78 -20.62
N LEU A 47 6.96 -1.83 -20.83
CA LEU A 47 7.04 -2.68 -22.02
C LEU A 47 6.68 -1.90 -23.31
N VAL A 48 5.67 -1.04 -23.22
CA VAL A 48 5.24 -0.10 -24.26
C VAL A 48 6.37 0.89 -24.57
N ASN A 49 7.03 1.45 -23.55
CA ASN A 49 8.18 2.34 -23.73
C ASN A 49 9.38 1.63 -24.38
N TYR A 50 9.64 0.38 -23.99
CA TYR A 50 10.78 -0.41 -24.49
C TYR A 50 10.60 -0.89 -25.93
N HIS A 51 9.43 -1.43 -26.27
CA HIS A 51 9.14 -1.91 -27.63
C HIS A 51 8.76 -0.77 -28.59
N GLY A 52 8.28 0.35 -28.06
CA GLY A 52 7.63 1.40 -28.83
C GLY A 52 6.23 0.95 -29.24
N LEU A 53 5.24 1.83 -29.11
CA LEU A 53 3.88 1.54 -29.54
C LEU A 53 3.52 2.41 -30.73
N ARG A 54 3.22 1.76 -31.84
CA ARG A 54 2.65 2.39 -33.03
C ARG A 54 1.23 1.88 -33.21
N LEU A 55 0.34 2.29 -32.32
CA LEU A 55 -1.10 2.20 -32.57
C LEU A 55 -1.47 3.51 -33.26
N GLY A 56 -2.09 3.50 -34.44
CA GLY A 56 -2.26 4.69 -35.29
C GLY A 56 -2.98 5.92 -34.68
N PHE A 57 -3.43 5.87 -33.42
CA PHE A 57 -3.98 6.98 -32.63
C PHE A 57 -3.09 7.43 -31.45
N LEU A 58 -2.06 6.66 -31.08
CA LEU A 58 -1.08 6.93 -30.02
C LEU A 58 0.31 6.51 -30.52
N GLU A 59 1.08 7.48 -31.03
CA GLU A 59 2.49 7.29 -31.33
C GLU A 59 3.31 7.64 -30.08
N MET A 60 3.84 6.61 -29.41
CA MET A 60 4.89 6.80 -28.42
C MET A 60 6.24 6.45 -29.07
N PRO A 61 7.10 7.44 -29.34
CA PRO A 61 8.41 7.18 -29.91
C PRO A 61 9.21 6.29 -28.95
N LYS A 62 9.88 5.29 -29.53
CA LYS A 62 10.80 4.41 -28.79
C LYS A 62 11.89 5.29 -28.19
N VAL A 63 12.01 5.27 -26.87
CA VAL A 63 13.11 5.97 -26.18
C VAL A 63 14.38 5.14 -26.42
N GLU A 64 15.22 5.57 -27.37
CA GLU A 64 16.44 4.85 -27.78
C GLU A 64 17.49 4.72 -26.65
N GLU A 65 17.32 5.43 -25.54
CA GLU A 65 18.21 5.41 -24.38
C GLU A 65 17.90 4.31 -23.34
N VAL A 66 16.86 3.49 -23.54
CA VAL A 66 16.56 2.40 -22.59
C VAL A 66 17.58 1.27 -22.74
N THR A 67 18.66 1.35 -21.97
CA THR A 67 19.69 0.31 -21.88
C THR A 67 19.07 -1.06 -21.56
N PRO A 68 19.48 -2.16 -22.20
CA PRO A 68 18.99 -3.51 -21.89
C PRO A 68 19.13 -3.91 -20.41
N ALA A 69 20.14 -3.37 -19.73
CA ALA A 69 20.35 -3.54 -18.30
C ALA A 69 19.23 -2.94 -17.44
N PHE A 70 18.64 -1.81 -17.87
CA PHE A 70 17.49 -1.19 -17.20
C PHE A 70 16.26 -2.09 -17.30
N HIS A 71 15.95 -2.57 -18.51
CA HIS A 71 14.83 -3.48 -18.73
C HIS A 71 14.96 -4.79 -17.93
N GLN A 72 16.18 -5.36 -17.86
CA GLN A 72 16.44 -6.55 -17.04
C GLN A 72 16.24 -6.28 -15.54
N ALA A 73 16.70 -5.14 -15.04
CA ALA A 73 16.52 -4.77 -13.65
C ALA A 73 15.05 -4.52 -13.28
N VAL A 74 14.30 -3.80 -14.14
CA VAL A 74 12.87 -3.57 -13.93
C VAL A 74 12.08 -4.88 -14.00
N THR A 75 12.40 -5.76 -14.96
CA THR A 75 11.79 -7.10 -15.06
C THR A 75 12.10 -7.94 -13.82
N ALA A 76 13.35 -7.98 -13.36
CA ALA A 76 13.73 -8.71 -12.15
C ALA A 76 13.00 -8.18 -10.91
N LEU A 77 12.86 -6.87 -10.77
CA LEU A 77 12.12 -6.23 -9.69
C LEU A 77 10.61 -6.51 -9.79
N ALA A 78 10.02 -6.48 -10.98
CA ALA A 78 8.62 -6.85 -11.21
C ALA A 78 8.34 -8.32 -10.86
N VAL A 79 9.25 -9.23 -11.22
CA VAL A 79 9.18 -10.64 -10.83
C VAL A 79 9.27 -10.79 -9.32
N ALA A 80 10.25 -10.14 -8.68
CA ALA A 80 10.39 -10.16 -7.22
C ALA A 80 9.13 -9.62 -6.52
N TRP A 81 8.55 -8.54 -7.04
CA TRP A 81 7.34 -7.94 -6.50
C TRP A 81 6.11 -8.86 -6.65
N THR A 82 6.01 -9.56 -7.79
CA THR A 82 4.97 -10.55 -8.04
C THR A 82 5.14 -11.76 -7.12
N MET A 83 6.38 -12.20 -6.86
CA MET A 83 6.66 -13.28 -5.91
C MET A 83 6.26 -12.93 -4.48
N VAL A 84 6.45 -11.68 -4.05
CA VAL A 84 5.94 -11.19 -2.77
C VAL A 84 4.41 -11.26 -2.74
N GLY A 85 3.74 -10.80 -3.79
CA GLY A 85 2.27 -10.88 -3.91
C GLY A 85 1.74 -12.31 -3.91
N LEU A 86 2.46 -13.24 -4.55
CA LEU A 86 2.15 -14.67 -4.54
C LEU A 86 2.36 -15.27 -3.15
N GLY A 87 3.45 -14.94 -2.47
CA GLY A 87 3.71 -15.38 -1.10
C GLY A 87 2.58 -14.98 -0.15
N ILE A 88 2.11 -13.73 -0.26
CA ILE A 88 0.97 -13.23 0.53
C ILE A 88 -0.31 -13.99 0.18
N LEU A 89 -0.57 -14.25 -1.11
CA LEU A 89 -1.73 -15.02 -1.55
C LEU A 89 -1.69 -16.46 -1.01
N LEU A 90 -0.53 -17.10 -1.01
CA LEU A 90 -0.33 -18.44 -0.47
C LEU A 90 -0.53 -18.46 1.06
N CYS A 91 -0.01 -17.46 1.79
CA CYS A 91 -0.26 -17.30 3.22
C CYS A 91 -1.76 -17.11 3.52
N LEU A 92 -2.44 -16.28 2.72
CA LEU A 92 -3.89 -16.06 2.81
C LEU A 92 -4.66 -17.36 2.56
N ARG A 93 -4.30 -18.13 1.53
CA ARG A 93 -4.91 -19.45 1.23
C ARG A 93 -4.62 -20.49 2.30
N GLY A 94 -3.46 -20.42 2.95
CA GLY A 94 -3.09 -21.30 4.05
C GLY A 94 -3.74 -20.95 5.40
N HIS A 95 -4.60 -19.94 5.46
CA HIS A 95 -5.17 -19.39 6.70
C HIS A 95 -4.12 -18.91 7.74
N ILE A 96 -2.86 -18.72 7.31
CA ILE A 96 -1.78 -18.22 8.15
C ILE A 96 -1.77 -16.70 8.02
N PHE A 97 -2.46 -16.02 8.94
CA PHE A 97 -2.55 -14.57 8.95
C PHE A 97 -1.89 -13.97 10.21
N PRO A 98 -0.56 -13.89 10.26
CA PRO A 98 0.11 -13.17 11.32
C PRO A 98 -0.18 -11.68 11.16
N ALA A 99 -0.49 -10.99 12.27
CA ALA A 99 -0.75 -9.56 12.26
C ALA A 99 0.44 -8.72 11.73
N GLN A 100 1.62 -9.32 11.61
CA GLN A 100 2.83 -8.71 11.07
C GLN A 100 2.91 -8.74 9.53
N LEU A 101 2.14 -9.61 8.86
CA LEU A 101 2.19 -9.81 7.41
C LEU A 101 1.96 -8.49 6.66
N LYS A 102 1.04 -7.67 7.17
CA LYS A 102 0.70 -6.35 6.61
C LYS A 102 1.90 -5.41 6.59
N TYR A 103 2.62 -5.31 7.71
CA TYR A 103 3.82 -4.48 7.83
C TYR A 103 4.97 -5.00 6.96
N ILE A 104 5.19 -6.32 6.94
CA ILE A 104 6.24 -6.94 6.12
C ILE A 104 5.95 -6.67 4.64
N SER A 105 4.71 -6.89 4.19
CA SER A 105 4.33 -6.66 2.79
C SER A 105 4.50 -5.21 2.36
N THR A 106 4.05 -4.25 3.17
CA THR A 106 4.21 -2.82 2.90
C THR A 106 5.67 -2.40 2.94
N GLY A 107 6.47 -2.95 3.86
CA GLY A 107 7.91 -2.72 3.91
C GLY A 107 8.60 -3.22 2.65
N CYS A 108 8.29 -4.44 2.19
CA CYS A 108 8.78 -4.98 0.93
C CYS A 108 8.37 -4.10 -0.26
N ASP A 109 7.12 -3.64 -0.31
CA ASP A 109 6.63 -2.75 -1.38
C ASP A 109 7.45 -1.44 -1.42
N ILE A 110 7.72 -0.83 -0.26
CA ILE A 110 8.54 0.39 -0.16
C ILE A 110 9.97 0.14 -0.61
N VAL A 111 10.58 -0.97 -0.18
CA VAL A 111 11.96 -1.32 -0.56
C VAL A 111 12.07 -1.57 -2.06
N LEU A 112 11.14 -2.35 -2.63
CA LEU A 112 11.12 -2.65 -4.07
C LEU A 112 10.88 -1.39 -4.90
N LEU A 113 9.95 -0.53 -4.49
CA LEU A 113 9.71 0.74 -5.17
C LEU A 113 10.94 1.65 -5.11
N THR A 114 11.59 1.72 -3.94
CA THR A 114 12.83 2.47 -3.76
C THR A 114 13.95 1.92 -4.63
N ALA A 115 14.08 0.60 -4.74
CA ALA A 115 15.05 -0.06 -5.60
C ALA A 115 14.82 0.27 -7.09
N ILE A 116 13.56 0.20 -7.57
CA ILE A 116 13.22 0.59 -8.95
C ILE A 116 13.62 2.05 -9.21
N LEU A 117 13.28 2.95 -8.29
CA LEU A 117 13.63 4.37 -8.40
C LEU A 117 15.15 4.59 -8.41
N THR A 118 15.93 3.81 -7.64
CA THR A 118 17.40 3.93 -7.66
C THR A 118 18.02 3.50 -8.99
N VAL A 119 17.39 2.56 -9.70
CA VAL A 119 17.89 2.04 -10.99
C VAL A 119 17.47 2.93 -12.17
N ALA A 120 16.31 3.59 -12.07
CA ALA A 120 15.80 4.53 -13.07
C ALA A 120 16.50 5.90 -12.97
N ASP A 121 15.71 6.98 -12.99
CA ASP A 121 16.18 8.37 -12.91
C ASP A 121 16.09 8.98 -11.50
N GLY A 122 15.91 8.14 -10.47
CA GLY A 122 15.82 8.58 -9.09
C GLY A 122 14.66 9.57 -8.86
N PRO A 123 14.89 10.71 -8.18
CA PRO A 123 13.83 11.64 -7.79
C PRO A 123 13.19 12.42 -8.95
N LYS A 124 13.77 12.39 -10.16
CA LYS A 124 13.16 12.97 -11.37
C LYS A 124 12.13 12.04 -12.02
N SER A 125 12.13 10.77 -11.65
CA SER A 125 11.27 9.79 -12.29
C SER A 125 9.79 10.03 -11.90
N PRO A 126 8.85 10.01 -12.86
CA PRO A 126 7.42 10.08 -12.55
C PRO A 126 6.93 8.91 -11.67
N LEU A 127 7.73 7.83 -11.57
CA LEU A 127 7.52 6.70 -10.66
C LEU A 127 7.50 7.09 -9.17
N VAL A 128 7.97 8.29 -8.81
CA VAL A 128 7.92 8.82 -7.44
C VAL A 128 6.47 8.90 -6.91
N VAL A 129 5.48 9.07 -7.81
CA VAL A 129 4.04 9.00 -7.47
C VAL A 129 3.64 7.63 -6.90
N GLY A 130 4.42 6.58 -7.16
CA GLY A 130 4.23 5.25 -6.57
C GLY A 130 4.19 5.25 -5.04
N TYR A 131 4.92 6.14 -4.37
CA TYR A 131 4.87 6.24 -2.90
C TYR A 131 3.48 6.67 -2.41
N LEU A 132 2.81 7.57 -3.14
CA LEU A 132 1.43 7.98 -2.81
C LEU A 132 0.45 6.81 -3.01
N LEU A 133 0.67 5.98 -4.04
CA LEU A 133 -0.12 4.77 -4.26
C LEU A 133 0.09 3.75 -3.13
N LEU A 134 1.32 3.59 -2.61
CA LEU A 134 1.58 2.72 -1.47
C LEU A 134 0.87 3.20 -0.20
N ILE A 135 0.88 4.51 0.07
CA ILE A 135 0.11 5.09 1.18
C ILE A 135 -1.39 4.83 0.94
N ALA A 136 -1.91 5.08 -0.26
CA ALA A 136 -3.31 4.81 -0.60
C ALA A 136 -3.69 3.34 -0.37
N LEU A 137 -2.85 2.38 -0.81
CA LEU A 137 -3.04 0.94 -0.59
C LEU A 137 -3.04 0.57 0.89
N SER A 138 -2.21 1.23 1.71
CA SER A 138 -2.20 1.01 3.16
C SER A 138 -3.53 1.45 3.81
N THR A 139 -4.15 2.51 3.30
CA THR A 139 -5.46 3.00 3.77
C THR A 139 -6.58 2.00 3.55
N LEU A 140 -6.56 1.27 2.44
CA LEU A 140 -7.60 0.28 2.12
C LEU A 140 -7.65 -0.87 3.13
N ARG A 141 -6.58 -1.07 3.90
CA ARG A 141 -6.52 -2.07 4.97
C ARG A 141 -7.14 -1.57 6.29
N PHE A 142 -7.71 -0.36 6.31
CA PHE A 142 -8.34 0.30 7.46
C PHE A 142 -7.51 0.28 8.75
N ASN A 143 -6.18 0.24 8.62
CA ASN A 143 -5.25 0.10 9.73
C ASN A 143 -4.46 1.40 9.92
N LEU A 144 -4.84 2.19 10.92
CA LEU A 144 -4.22 3.49 11.22
C LEU A 144 -2.69 3.38 11.46
N PRO A 145 -2.21 2.44 12.30
CA PRO A 145 -0.76 2.25 12.48
C PRO A 145 -0.02 1.95 11.17
N LEU A 146 -0.63 1.19 10.27
CA LEU A 146 -0.04 0.85 8.97
C LEU A 146 0.09 2.08 8.05
N VAL A 147 -0.87 3.00 8.08
CA VAL A 147 -0.79 4.25 7.31
C VAL A 147 0.38 5.11 7.78
N TRP A 148 0.58 5.23 9.10
CA TRP A 148 1.74 5.94 9.66
C TRP A 148 3.05 5.25 9.31
N PHE A 149 3.09 3.92 9.38
CA PHE A 149 4.25 3.14 8.95
C PHE A 149 4.55 3.34 7.47
N ALA A 150 3.54 3.30 6.60
CA ALA A 150 3.68 3.51 5.17
C ALA A 150 4.13 4.95 4.84
N THR A 151 3.61 5.94 5.55
CA THR A 151 3.99 7.35 5.39
C THR A 151 5.45 7.56 5.82
N GLY A 152 5.83 7.07 7.01
CA GLY A 152 7.20 7.15 7.52
C GLY A 152 8.19 6.38 6.66
N GLY A 153 7.83 5.18 6.21
CA GLY A 153 8.65 4.37 5.31
C GLY A 153 8.81 5.00 3.93
N SER A 154 7.75 5.62 3.38
CA SER A 154 7.84 6.36 2.12
C SER A 154 8.72 7.60 2.24
N MET A 155 8.64 8.33 3.36
CA MET A 155 9.57 9.43 3.65
C MET A 155 11.01 8.93 3.75
N ALA A 156 11.25 7.84 4.49
CA ALA A 156 12.58 7.26 4.63
C ALA A 156 13.15 6.79 3.28
N GLY A 157 12.34 6.11 2.45
CA GLY A 157 12.73 5.70 1.10
C GLY A 157 13.05 6.88 0.19
N TYR A 158 12.26 7.95 0.26
CA TYR A 158 12.52 9.17 -0.50
C TYR A 158 13.79 9.91 -0.02
N LEU A 159 14.03 9.99 1.30
CA LEU A 159 15.25 10.55 1.86
C LEU A 159 16.49 9.73 1.48
N PHE A 160 16.35 8.40 1.46
CA PHE A 160 17.40 7.49 0.98
C PHE A 160 17.72 7.75 -0.49
N LEU A 161 16.70 7.92 -1.34
CA LEU A 161 16.89 8.32 -2.76
C LEU A 161 17.62 9.67 -2.89
N LEU A 162 17.28 10.65 -2.06
CA LEU A 162 17.99 11.94 -2.04
C LEU A 162 19.45 11.79 -1.63
N GLY A 163 19.73 10.98 -0.60
CA GLY A 163 21.09 10.69 -0.13
C GLY A 163 21.90 9.97 -1.20
N HIS A 164 21.33 8.95 -1.82
CA HIS A 164 21.95 8.21 -2.91
C HIS A 164 22.23 9.11 -4.13
N ALA A 165 21.25 9.92 -4.55
CA ALA A 165 21.42 10.88 -5.64
C ALA A 165 22.51 11.92 -5.34
N ARG A 166 22.59 12.41 -4.09
CA ARG A 166 23.62 13.35 -3.65
C ARG A 166 25.03 12.75 -3.71
N TRP A 167 25.17 11.45 -3.45
CA TRP A 167 26.48 10.79 -3.38
C TRP A 167 26.94 10.18 -4.71
N PHE A 168 26.01 9.69 -5.54
CA PHE A 168 26.35 8.94 -6.75
C PHE A 168 26.06 9.64 -8.09
N ARG A 169 25.16 10.66 -8.15
CA ARG A 169 24.81 11.33 -9.42
C ARG A 169 24.49 12.83 -9.22
N GLU A 170 25.51 13.68 -9.26
CA GLU A 170 25.33 15.15 -9.14
C GLU A 170 24.49 15.77 -10.28
N ALA A 171 24.42 15.11 -11.45
CA ALA A 171 23.69 15.58 -12.63
C ALA A 171 22.14 15.55 -12.48
N THR A 172 21.60 14.83 -11.49
CA THR A 172 20.16 14.66 -11.28
C THR A 172 19.61 15.53 -10.14
N ARG A 173 20.27 16.64 -9.80
CA ARG A 173 19.75 17.61 -8.81
C ARG A 173 18.40 18.17 -9.27
N VAL A 174 17.34 17.70 -8.64
CA VAL A 174 16.03 18.35 -8.66
C VAL A 174 16.12 19.62 -7.79
N PRO A 175 15.50 20.74 -8.17
CA PRO A 175 15.42 21.92 -7.32
C PRO A 175 14.83 21.53 -5.94
N ARG A 176 15.49 21.96 -4.86
CA ARG A 176 15.10 21.64 -3.46
C ARG A 176 13.62 21.89 -3.17
N TYR A 177 13.03 22.87 -3.85
CA TYR A 177 11.62 23.20 -3.78
C TYR A 177 10.69 22.01 -4.16
N HIS A 178 10.97 21.31 -5.26
CA HIS A 178 10.15 20.15 -5.67
C HIS A 178 10.27 18.99 -4.68
N GLN A 179 11.46 18.80 -4.09
CA GLN A 179 11.69 17.78 -3.06
C GLN A 179 10.87 18.06 -1.80
N LEU A 180 10.89 19.32 -1.34
CA LEU A 180 10.08 19.79 -0.22
C LEU A 180 8.58 19.67 -0.52
N MET A 181 8.12 20.06 -1.71
CA MET A 181 6.71 19.91 -2.09
C MET A 181 6.29 18.43 -2.12
N PHE A 182 7.14 17.53 -2.60
CA PHE A 182 6.80 16.11 -2.65
C PHE A 182 6.76 15.47 -1.25
N VAL A 183 7.73 15.77 -0.38
CA VAL A 183 7.69 15.31 1.03
C VAL A 183 6.46 15.88 1.73
N LEU A 184 6.14 17.15 1.51
CA LEU A 184 4.94 17.77 2.05
C LEU A 184 3.68 17.07 1.53
N ALA A 185 3.62 16.73 0.24
CA ALA A 185 2.52 15.97 -0.34
C ALA A 185 2.38 14.59 0.32
N LEU A 186 3.47 13.84 0.53
CA LEU A 186 3.44 12.55 1.25
C LEU A 186 2.86 12.69 2.66
N VAL A 187 3.31 13.70 3.41
CA VAL A 187 2.83 13.96 4.77
C VAL A 187 1.35 14.33 4.76
N LEU A 188 0.95 15.28 3.92
CA LEU A 188 -0.44 15.71 3.81
C LEU A 188 -1.35 14.56 3.38
N THR A 189 -0.94 13.76 2.39
CA THR A 189 -1.68 12.58 1.95
C THR A 189 -1.84 11.57 3.08
N GLY A 190 -0.76 11.26 3.82
CA GLY A 190 -0.83 10.36 4.98
C GLY A 190 -1.77 10.88 6.08
N VAL A 191 -1.72 12.18 6.38
CA VAL A 191 -2.62 12.82 7.37
C VAL A 191 -4.07 12.77 6.90
N VAL A 192 -4.38 13.20 5.67
CA VAL A 192 -5.73 13.22 5.12
C VAL A 192 -6.33 11.81 5.11
N LEU A 193 -5.57 10.83 4.61
CA LEU A 193 -5.99 9.43 4.57
C LEU A 193 -6.19 8.85 5.98
N GLY A 194 -5.33 9.22 6.93
CA GLY A 194 -5.50 8.88 8.34
C GLY A 194 -6.78 9.48 8.95
N GLN A 195 -7.12 10.72 8.62
CA GLN A 195 -8.37 11.36 9.07
C GLN A 195 -9.59 10.71 8.44
N VAL A 196 -9.53 10.36 7.15
CA VAL A 196 -10.62 9.62 6.46
C VAL A 196 -10.92 8.31 7.18
N ILE A 197 -9.90 7.52 7.56
CA ILE A 197 -10.14 6.28 8.33
C ILE A 197 -10.80 6.58 9.67
N ARG A 198 -10.32 7.58 10.42
CA ARG A 198 -10.92 7.95 11.73
C ARG A 198 -12.39 8.31 11.57
N ARG A 199 -12.71 9.13 10.57
CA ARG A 199 -14.08 9.54 10.26
C ARG A 199 -14.97 8.36 9.89
N VAL A 200 -14.51 7.46 9.02
CA VAL A 200 -15.27 6.27 8.62
C VAL A 200 -15.51 5.35 9.81
N ARG A 201 -14.52 5.17 10.69
CA ARG A 201 -14.68 4.38 11.92
C ARG A 201 -15.74 4.96 12.85
N TRP A 202 -15.75 6.29 13.05
CA TRP A 202 -16.79 6.94 13.84
C TRP A 202 -18.18 6.79 13.22
N MET A 203 -18.32 6.91 11.90
CA MET A 203 -19.61 6.71 11.22
C MET A 203 -20.12 5.27 11.38
N ALA A 204 -19.23 4.27 11.30
CA ALA A 204 -19.59 2.87 11.49
C ALA A 204 -20.05 2.58 12.92
N GLN A 205 -19.41 3.21 13.92
CA GLN A 205 -19.80 3.12 15.33
C GLN A 205 -21.17 3.77 15.57
N ASP A 206 -21.38 4.99 15.09
CA ASP A 206 -22.66 5.70 15.25
C ASP A 206 -23.83 4.93 14.62
N TYR A 207 -23.60 4.27 13.47
CA TYR A 207 -24.60 3.42 12.85
C TYR A 207 -24.91 2.15 13.66
N ALA A 208 -23.88 1.51 14.22
CA ALA A 208 -24.05 0.32 15.07
C ALA A 208 -24.82 0.66 16.36
N ASP A 209 -24.52 1.82 16.97
CA ASP A 209 -25.19 2.28 18.19
C ASP A 209 -26.68 2.55 17.93
N ARG A 210 -27.04 3.14 16.78
CA ARG A 210 -28.44 3.37 16.36
C ARG A 210 -29.24 2.07 16.20
N LEU A 211 -28.66 1.07 15.52
CA LEU A 211 -29.30 -0.23 15.36
C LEU A 211 -29.51 -0.93 16.70
N ALA A 212 -28.56 -0.79 17.62
CA ALA A 212 -28.67 -1.36 18.96
C ALA A 212 -29.76 -0.67 19.80
N SER A 213 -30.00 0.63 19.63
CA SER A 213 -31.12 1.32 20.28
C SER A 213 -32.48 0.89 19.73
N GLU A 214 -32.62 0.75 18.41
CA GLU A 214 -33.88 0.31 17.78
C GLU A 214 -34.26 -1.14 18.19
N GLN A 215 -33.28 -2.03 18.30
CA GLN A 215 -33.52 -3.40 18.78
C GLN A 215 -33.96 -3.47 20.25
N LYS A 216 -33.51 -2.54 21.10
CA LYS A 216 -33.94 -2.49 22.51
C LYS A 216 -35.37 -1.98 22.64
N GLU A 217 -35.71 -0.92 21.92
CA GLU A 217 -37.08 -0.37 21.93
C GLU A 217 -38.11 -1.35 21.37
N GLY A 218 -37.76 -2.16 20.36
CA GLY A 218 -38.63 -3.20 19.81
C GLY A 218 -38.75 -4.48 20.64
N SER A 219 -37.91 -4.66 21.68
CA SER A 219 -37.98 -5.83 22.58
C SER A 219 -38.76 -5.56 23.86
N ASP A 220 -39.00 -4.29 24.19
CA ASP A 220 -39.71 -3.84 25.40
C ASP A 220 -41.18 -3.46 25.14
N GLY A 221 -41.65 -3.52 23.89
CA GLY A 221 -43.04 -3.27 23.47
C GLY A 221 -43.77 -4.54 23.03
#